data_AF-A0A1F5A0P7-F1
#
_entry.id   AF-A0A1F5A0P7-F1
#
_cell.length_a   1.000
_cell.length_b   1.000
_cell.length_c   1.000
_cell.angle_alpha   90.00
_cell.angle_beta   90.00
_cell.angle_gamma   90.00
#
_symmetry.space_group_name_H-M   'P 1'
#
loop_
_entity.id
_entity.type
_entity.pdbx_description
1 polymer ?
#
loop_
_entity_poly.entity_id
_entity_poly.type
_entity_poly.pdbx_seq_one_letter_code
_entity_poly.pdbx_strand_id
1 'polypeptide(L)'
;MDVLITPEARRELEALRAFRPRPGTWGVLVGHRRGSRFIVEKLLAAGDPGTVPGEDLLERLDAVWPGRTIGLIAVRPGAAFKRAARGPAWYGKLVLELAGTARAPLVRPFVVEFERRFFLDPISFAPAVKEKARE
;
A
#
# COMPACT_ATOMS: atom_id res chain seq x y z
N MET A 1 14.27 2.11 4.16
CA MET A 1 12.98 1.74 4.80
C MET A 1 12.55 0.38 4.27
N ASP A 2 11.72 -0.37 5.00
CA ASP A 2 11.20 -1.66 4.52
C ASP A 2 9.73 -1.89 4.89
N VAL A 3 9.14 -2.92 4.28
CA VAL A 3 7.72 -3.28 4.45
C VAL A 3 7.58 -4.71 4.96
N LEU A 4 6.91 -4.86 6.10
CA LEU A 4 6.43 -6.14 6.59
C LEU A 4 4.92 -6.22 6.32
N ILE A 5 4.49 -7.23 5.55
CA ILE A 5 3.07 -7.58 5.41
C ILE A 5 2.78 -8.70 6.40
N THR A 6 1.87 -8.49 7.34
CA THR A 6 1.49 -9.53 8.31
C THR A 6 0.83 -10.71 7.60
N PRO A 7 0.75 -11.90 8.25
CA PRO A 7 0.05 -13.04 7.68
C PRO A 7 -1.41 -12.74 7.30
N GLU A 8 -2.11 -11.93 8.10
CA GLU A 8 -3.51 -11.58 7.82
C GLU A 8 -3.63 -10.62 6.63
N ALA A 9 -2.82 -9.56 6.60
CA ALA A 9 -2.72 -8.67 5.45
C ALA A 9 -2.35 -9.41 4.16
N ARG A 10 -1.52 -10.46 4.26
CA ARG A 10 -1.17 -11.31 3.12
C ARG A 10 -2.39 -12.08 2.59
N ARG A 11 -3.21 -12.64 3.47
CA ARG A 11 -4.47 -13.31 3.07
C ARG A 11 -5.45 -12.33 2.43
N GLU A 12 -5.57 -11.11 2.95
CA GLU A 12 -6.40 -10.06 2.35
C GLU A 12 -5.89 -9.66 0.96
N LEU A 13 -4.57 -9.58 0.77
CA LEU A 13 -3.97 -9.35 -0.55
C LEU A 13 -4.22 -10.51 -1.52
N GLU A 14 -4.16 -11.75 -1.05
CA GLU A 14 -4.50 -12.94 -1.84
C GLU A 14 -5.98 -12.98 -2.20
N ALA A 15 -6.87 -12.62 -1.27
CA ALA A 15 -8.30 -12.48 -1.51
C ALA A 15 -8.57 -11.40 -2.57
N LEU A 16 -7.96 -10.21 -2.42
CA LEU A 16 -8.05 -9.15 -3.43
C LEU A 16 -7.65 -9.68 -4.82
N ARG A 17 -6.58 -10.47 -4.92
CA ARG A 17 -6.16 -11.07 -6.20
C ARG A 17 -7.16 -12.10 -6.73
N ALA A 18 -7.77 -12.89 -5.85
CA ALA A 18 -8.77 -13.89 -6.21
C ALA A 18 -10.03 -13.24 -6.83
N PHE A 19 -10.40 -12.04 -6.39
CA PHE A 19 -11.49 -11.24 -6.96
C PHE A 19 -11.18 -10.64 -8.35
N ARG A 20 -9.95 -10.80 -8.87
CA ARG A 20 -9.53 -10.30 -10.19
C ARG A 20 -9.89 -8.81 -10.42
N PRO A 21 -9.43 -7.90 -9.56
CA PRO A 21 -9.76 -6.48 -9.64
C PRO A 21 -9.34 -5.89 -10.99
N ARG A 22 -10.15 -4.96 -11.47
CA ARG A 22 -9.88 -4.24 -12.72
C ARG A 22 -8.63 -3.36 -12.54
N PRO A 23 -7.85 -3.11 -13.61
CA PRO A 23 -6.79 -2.11 -13.56
C PRO A 23 -7.33 -0.77 -13.07
N GLY A 24 -6.66 -0.14 -12.13
CA GLY A 24 -7.08 1.12 -11.50
C GLY A 24 -7.87 0.96 -10.21
N THR A 25 -8.30 -0.25 -9.83
CA THR A 25 -8.82 -0.50 -8.47
C THR A 25 -7.74 -0.15 -7.45
N TRP A 26 -8.12 0.54 -6.39
CA TRP A 26 -7.22 0.95 -5.32
C TRP A 26 -7.86 0.83 -3.94
N GLY A 27 -7.04 0.93 -2.92
CA GLY A 27 -7.42 0.75 -1.54
C GLY A 27 -6.47 1.42 -0.57
N VAL A 28 -6.75 1.23 0.70
CA VAL A 28 -6.03 1.82 1.84
C VAL A 28 -5.29 0.74 2.59
N LEU A 29 -4.10 1.09 3.10
CA LEU A 29 -3.30 0.26 3.99
C LEU A 29 -3.41 0.78 5.42
N VAL A 30 -3.78 -0.12 6.32
CA VAL A 30 -3.89 0.14 7.75
C VAL A 30 -2.83 -0.68 8.48
N GLY A 31 -2.20 -0.05 9.47
CA GLY A 31 -1.12 -0.67 10.23
C GLY A 31 -0.42 0.34 11.10
N HIS A 32 0.91 0.24 11.17
CA HIS A 32 1.72 1.18 11.92
C HIS A 32 3.16 1.22 11.40
N ARG A 33 3.93 2.22 11.85
CA ARG A 33 5.36 2.36 11.55
C ARG A 33 6.18 2.13 12.82
N ARG A 34 7.23 1.31 12.73
CA ARG A 34 8.23 1.15 13.81
C ARG A 34 9.60 1.49 13.25
N GLY A 35 10.16 2.64 13.65
CA GLY A 35 11.38 3.17 13.07
C GLY A 35 11.25 3.35 11.55
N SER A 36 12.13 2.69 10.79
CA SER A 36 12.13 2.71 9.32
C SER A 36 11.26 1.63 8.65
N ARG A 37 10.47 0.87 9.44
CA ARG A 37 9.65 -0.25 8.95
C ARG A 37 8.16 0.10 8.94
N PHE A 38 7.52 -0.10 7.80
CA PHE A 38 6.07 -0.15 7.69
C PHE A 38 5.58 -1.56 8.01
N ILE A 39 4.60 -1.67 8.91
CA ILE A 39 3.94 -2.93 9.26
C ILE A 39 2.50 -2.84 8.76
N VAL A 40 2.20 -3.55 7.67
CA VAL A 40 0.88 -3.61 7.06
C VAL A 40 0.08 -4.71 7.74
N GLU A 41 -0.98 -4.33 8.44
CA GLU A 41 -1.86 -5.24 9.16
C GLU A 41 -3.16 -5.52 8.44
N LYS A 42 -3.62 -4.57 7.62
CA LYS A 42 -4.89 -4.65 6.90
C LYS A 42 -4.85 -3.89 5.58
N LEU A 43 -5.60 -4.40 4.61
CA LEU A 43 -5.85 -3.85 3.30
C LEU A 43 -7.36 -3.72 3.10
N LEU A 44 -7.80 -2.56 2.63
CA LEU A 44 -9.21 -2.33 2.32
C LEU A 44 -9.32 -1.79 0.90
N ALA A 45 -10.01 -2.51 0.03
CA ALA A 45 -10.41 -1.98 -1.27
C ALA A 45 -11.36 -0.80 -1.05
N ALA A 46 -11.12 0.31 -1.75
CA ALA A 46 -11.85 1.55 -1.52
C ALA A 46 -12.38 2.15 -2.82
N GLY A 47 -11.57 2.16 -3.88
CA GLY A 47 -11.91 2.84 -5.12
C GLY A 47 -11.80 1.97 -6.36
N ASP A 48 -12.56 2.39 -7.35
CA ASP A 48 -12.70 1.77 -8.65
C ASP A 48 -11.83 2.44 -9.72
N PRO A 49 -11.64 1.79 -10.88
CA PRO A 49 -10.95 2.40 -12.02
C PRO A 49 -11.53 3.79 -12.36
N GLY A 50 -10.64 4.76 -12.55
CA GLY A 50 -11.01 6.16 -12.84
C GLY A 50 -11.17 7.04 -11.60
N THR A 51 -11.22 6.47 -10.40
CA THR A 51 -11.20 7.23 -9.14
C THR A 51 -9.77 7.34 -8.60
N VAL A 52 -9.52 8.36 -7.79
CA VAL A 52 -8.23 8.58 -7.11
C VAL A 52 -8.46 8.98 -5.66
N PRO A 53 -7.54 8.68 -4.74
CA PRO A 53 -7.65 9.12 -3.36
C PRO A 53 -7.56 10.66 -3.28
N GLY A 54 -8.59 11.29 -2.71
CA GLY A 54 -8.61 12.72 -2.40
C GLY A 54 -7.86 13.04 -1.10
N GLU A 55 -7.60 14.33 -0.85
CA GLU A 55 -6.94 14.79 0.38
C GLU A 55 -7.85 14.60 1.62
N ASP A 56 -9.14 14.89 1.46
CA ASP A 56 -10.20 14.73 2.46
C ASP A 56 -10.40 13.27 2.92
N LEU A 57 -9.94 12.30 2.12
CA LEU A 57 -9.98 10.89 2.47
C LEU A 57 -9.17 10.60 3.73
N LEU A 58 -7.99 11.19 3.88
CA LEU A 58 -7.11 10.88 5.02
C LEU A 58 -7.72 11.33 6.34
N GLU A 59 -8.36 12.50 6.38
CA GLU A 59 -9.06 13.00 7.56
C GLU A 59 -10.20 12.05 7.97
N ARG A 60 -10.99 11.60 6.99
CA ARG A 60 -12.07 10.63 7.23
C ARG A 60 -11.54 9.28 7.72
N LEU A 61 -10.43 8.81 7.15
CA LEU A 61 -9.80 7.56 7.57
C LEU A 61 -9.16 7.67 8.95
N ASP A 62 -8.62 8.83 9.31
CA ASP A 62 -8.05 9.08 10.63
C ASP A 62 -9.14 9.07 11.72
N ALA A 63 -10.35 9.56 11.40
CA ALA A 63 -11.50 9.44 12.31
C ALA A 63 -11.91 7.99 12.59
N VAL A 64 -11.67 7.06 11.66
CA VAL A 64 -11.95 5.62 11.82
C VAL A 64 -10.77 4.87 12.43
N TRP A 65 -9.55 5.20 12.00
CA TRP A 65 -8.30 4.57 12.45
C TRP A 65 -7.24 5.62 12.80
N PRO A 66 -7.34 6.24 14.00
CA PRO A 66 -6.46 7.33 14.40
C PRO A 66 -4.98 6.94 14.30
N GLY A 67 -4.25 7.63 13.43
CA GLY A 67 -2.81 7.43 13.19
C GLY A 67 -2.42 6.08 12.56
N ARG A 68 -3.37 5.26 12.10
CA ARG A 68 -3.07 3.91 11.57
C ARG A 68 -3.14 3.80 10.05
N THR A 69 -3.59 4.83 9.36
CA THR A 69 -3.59 4.87 7.89
C THR A 69 -2.18 5.13 7.38
N ILE A 70 -1.48 4.05 7.01
CA ILE A 70 -0.06 4.08 6.64
C ILE A 70 0.18 4.16 5.13
N GLY A 71 -0.86 4.05 4.29
CA GLY A 71 -0.64 4.06 2.85
C GLY A 71 -1.81 3.66 1.96
N LEU A 72 -1.49 3.38 0.70
CA LEU A 72 -2.39 3.00 -0.37
C LEU A 72 -1.93 1.72 -1.06
N ILE A 73 -2.86 0.97 -1.63
CA ILE A 73 -2.58 -0.11 -2.59
C ILE A 73 -3.32 0.16 -3.90
N ALA A 74 -2.71 -0.16 -5.04
CA ALA A 74 -3.40 -0.06 -6.33
C ALA A 74 -3.02 -1.17 -7.30
N VAL A 75 -4.02 -1.64 -8.05
CA VAL A 75 -3.87 -2.68 -9.08
C VAL A 75 -3.55 -2.03 -10.41
N ARG A 76 -2.34 -2.23 -10.94
CA ARG A 76 -1.85 -1.67 -12.21
C ARG A 76 -2.26 -0.19 -12.36
N PRO A 77 -1.81 0.69 -11.45
CA PRO A 77 -2.28 2.07 -11.39
C PRO A 77 -1.91 2.87 -12.65
N GLY A 78 -2.88 3.64 -13.16
CA GLY A 78 -2.66 4.61 -14.23
C GLY A 78 -2.01 5.91 -13.75
N ALA A 79 -1.71 6.81 -14.69
CA ALA A 79 -1.02 8.07 -14.41
C ALA A 79 -1.78 8.99 -13.44
N ALA A 80 -3.11 9.00 -13.48
CA ALA A 80 -3.94 9.82 -12.58
C ALA A 80 -3.75 9.41 -11.11
N PHE A 81 -3.85 8.11 -10.81
CA PHE A 81 -3.58 7.59 -9.47
C PHE A 81 -2.16 7.91 -9.02
N LYS A 82 -1.16 7.66 -9.88
CA LYS A 82 0.25 7.94 -9.53
C LYS A 82 0.49 9.43 -9.24
N ARG A 83 -0.24 10.33 -9.89
CA ARG A 83 -0.19 11.77 -9.61
C ARG A 83 -0.82 12.08 -8.26
N ALA A 84 -2.00 11.55 -7.97
CA ALA A 84 -2.69 11.75 -6.70
C ALA A 84 -1.91 11.18 -5.50
N ALA A 85 -1.32 9.99 -5.66
CA ALA A 85 -0.48 9.35 -4.65
C ALA A 85 0.83 10.12 -4.37
N ARG A 86 1.25 11.00 -5.28
CA ARG A 86 2.37 11.95 -5.09
C ARG A 86 1.88 13.30 -4.54
N GLY A 87 0.71 13.34 -3.90
CA GLY A 87 0.23 14.52 -3.20
C GLY A 87 0.92 14.72 -1.85
N PRO A 88 0.96 15.96 -1.33
CA PRO A 88 1.54 16.27 -0.01
C PRO A 88 0.89 15.48 1.13
N ALA A 89 -0.43 15.24 1.04
CA ALA A 89 -1.18 14.47 2.02
C ALA A 89 -0.64 13.03 2.20
N TRP A 90 0.01 12.49 1.18
CA TRP A 90 0.56 11.13 1.18
C TRP A 90 2.05 11.07 1.55
N TYR A 91 2.71 12.19 1.84
CA TYR A 91 4.13 12.21 2.21
C TYR A 91 4.44 11.27 3.38
N GLY A 92 5.53 10.51 3.26
CA GLY A 92 5.97 9.53 4.26
C GLY A 92 5.08 8.29 4.38
N LYS A 93 4.06 8.13 3.53
CA LYS A 93 3.17 6.96 3.49
C LYS A 93 3.60 5.95 2.42
N LEU A 94 3.16 4.71 2.61
CA LEU A 94 3.43 3.56 1.74
C LEU A 94 2.48 3.53 0.54
N VAL A 95 2.99 3.14 -0.63
CA VAL A 95 2.21 2.79 -1.81
C VAL A 95 2.61 1.38 -2.26
N LEU A 96 1.65 0.45 -2.25
CA LEU A 96 1.83 -0.88 -2.82
C LEU A 96 1.24 -0.92 -4.23
N GLU A 97 2.08 -1.09 -5.25
CA GLU A 97 1.61 -1.36 -6.60
C GLU A 97 1.49 -2.88 -6.81
N LEU A 98 0.26 -3.35 -7.06
CA LEU A 98 0.03 -4.70 -7.55
C LEU A 98 0.11 -4.69 -9.09
N ALA A 99 1.26 -5.10 -9.59
CA ALA A 99 1.57 -5.25 -11.01
C ALA A 99 1.61 -6.74 -11.41
N GLY A 100 2.03 -7.00 -12.66
CA GLY A 100 2.16 -8.35 -13.19
C GLY A 100 0.84 -8.92 -13.74
N THR A 101 0.91 -10.18 -14.15
CA THR A 101 -0.25 -10.92 -14.67
C THR A 101 -0.91 -11.71 -13.55
N ALA A 102 -2.10 -12.25 -13.78
CA ALA A 102 -2.76 -13.14 -12.80
C ALA A 102 -1.89 -14.36 -12.43
N ARG A 103 -1.04 -14.84 -13.37
CA ARG A 103 -0.14 -15.99 -13.19
C ARG A 103 1.21 -15.61 -12.55
N ALA A 104 1.64 -14.37 -12.73
CA ALA A 104 2.89 -13.85 -12.19
C ALA A 104 2.61 -12.49 -11.53
N PRO A 105 1.96 -12.49 -10.36
CA PRO A 105 1.69 -11.26 -9.61
C PRO A 105 3.02 -10.65 -9.16
N LEU A 106 3.08 -9.33 -9.12
CA LEU A 106 4.21 -8.62 -8.55
C LEU A 106 3.71 -7.51 -7.65
N VAL A 107 4.15 -7.50 -6.40
CA VAL A 107 3.85 -6.41 -5.47
C VAL A 107 5.10 -5.56 -5.36
N ARG A 108 4.99 -4.26 -5.62
CA ARG A 108 6.09 -3.31 -5.56
C ARG A 108 5.80 -2.27 -4.48
N PRO A 109 6.58 -2.21 -3.41
CA PRO A 109 6.41 -1.20 -2.39
C PRO A 109 7.21 0.06 -2.72
N PHE A 110 6.58 1.21 -2.50
CA PHE A 110 7.17 2.53 -2.62
C PHE A 110 6.82 3.37 -1.39
N VAL A 111 7.68 4.29 -0.99
CA VAL A 111 7.32 5.36 -0.06
C VAL A 111 7.17 6.67 -0.82
N VAL A 112 6.21 7.51 -0.42
CA VAL A 112 6.10 8.86 -0.98
C VAL A 112 7.12 9.75 -0.30
N GLU A 113 8.13 10.19 -1.05
CA GLU A 113 9.19 11.05 -0.55
C GLU A 113 9.15 12.42 -1.22
N PHE A 114 9.83 13.39 -0.61
CA PHE A 114 9.91 14.76 -1.07
C PHE A 114 11.35 15.24 -1.09
N GLU A 115 11.76 15.77 -2.23
CA GLU A 115 12.98 16.57 -2.36
C GLU A 115 12.59 17.94 -2.95
N ARG A 116 12.47 18.03 -4.28
CA ARG A 116 11.95 19.22 -4.99
C ARG A 116 10.51 19.04 -5.46
N ARG A 117 10.08 17.78 -5.57
CA ARG A 117 8.74 17.35 -5.95
C ARG A 117 8.47 16.05 -5.22
N PHE A 118 7.21 15.73 -5.01
CA PHE A 118 6.82 14.44 -4.47
C PHE A 118 7.06 13.32 -5.49
N PHE A 119 7.64 12.21 -5.04
CA PHE A 119 7.93 11.05 -5.87
C PHE A 119 7.72 9.75 -5.11
N LEU A 120 7.69 8.63 -5.86
CA LEU A 120 7.58 7.29 -5.30
C LEU A 120 9.00 6.68 -5.26
N ASP A 121 9.57 6.57 -4.07
CA ASP A 121 10.87 5.94 -3.86
C ASP A 121 10.70 4.43 -3.62
N PRO A 122 11.29 3.54 -4.45
CA PRO A 122 11.16 2.11 -4.26
C PRO A 122 11.85 1.64 -2.98
N ILE A 123 11.15 0.84 -2.18
CA ILE A 123 11.69 0.25 -0.96
C ILE A 123 11.63 -1.28 -1.04
N SER A 124 12.23 -1.97 -0.06
CA SER A 124 12.26 -3.43 -0.03
C SER A 124 11.22 -4.00 0.93
N PHE A 125 10.83 -5.25 0.72
CA PHE A 125 10.15 -6.02 1.77
C PHE A 125 11.14 -6.39 2.88
N ALA A 126 10.65 -6.48 4.10
CA ALA A 126 11.40 -7.02 5.21
C ALA A 126 11.81 -8.47 4.90
N PRO A 127 13.00 -8.93 5.35
CA PRO A 127 13.44 -10.29 5.13
C PRO A 127 12.45 -11.28 5.76
N ALA A 128 12.24 -12.43 5.11
CA ALA A 128 11.45 -13.50 5.69
C ALA A 128 12.07 -13.91 7.03
N VAL A 129 11.27 -13.90 8.10
CA VAL A 129 11.71 -14.45 9.38
C VAL A 129 11.85 -15.96 9.16
N LYS A 130 13.09 -16.47 9.21
CA LYS A 130 13.30 -17.92 9.30
C LYS A 130 12.68 -18.36 10.63
N GLU A 131 11.59 -19.11 10.58
CA GLU A 131 11.14 -19.84 11.77
C GLU A 131 12.32 -20.70 12.22
N LYS A 132 12.86 -20.41 13.41
CA LYS A 132 13.69 -21.39 14.09
C LYS A 132 12.78 -22.59 14.32
N ALA A 133 13.10 -23.71 13.68
CA ALA A 133 12.50 -24.99 13.99
C ALA A 133 12.52 -25.14 15.52
N ARG A 134 11.34 -25.29 16.12
CA ARG A 134 11.25 -25.76 17.49
C ARG A 134 11.74 -27.21 17.46
N GLU A 135 12.93 -27.45 18.01
CA GLU A 135 13.38 -28.77 18.44
C GLU A 135 12.46 -29.30 19.56
#